data_AF-A0A925UKU3-F1
#
_entry.id   AF-A0A925UKU3-F1
#
_cell.length_a   1.000
_cell.length_b   1.000
_cell.length_c   1.000
_cell.angle_alpha   90.00
_cell.angle_beta   90.00
_cell.angle_gamma   90.00
#
_symmetry.space_group_name_H-M   'P 1'
#
loop_
_entity.id
_entity.type
_entity.pdbx_description
1 polymer ?
#
loop_
_entity_poly.entity_id
_entity_poly.type
_entity_poly.pdbx_seq_one_letter_code
_entity_poly.pdbx_strand_id
1 'polypeptide(L)'
;MDEKAFRYNIQDLADDMEVGLETLSSLYSEFFHEMKINIQESKALANNKDWDKLQRVIHNIKGISTCLNVNDIYFVSQQLDTDLKNQKFENVLSNINSINELFNCTETDIREFFKNSGITI
;
A
#
# COMPACT_ATOMS: atom_id res chain seq x y z
N MET A 1 29.67 0.24 9.51
CA MET A 1 28.36 -0.02 10.14
C MET A 1 27.40 0.07 8.99
N ASP A 2 27.01 -1.08 8.44
CA ASP A 2 26.19 -1.09 7.22
C ASP A 2 24.79 -0.61 7.60
N GLU A 3 24.45 0.60 7.19
CA GLU A 3 23.08 1.10 7.20
C GLU A 3 22.27 0.15 6.34
N LYS A 4 21.40 -0.62 6.98
CA LYS A 4 20.40 -1.43 6.29
C LYS A 4 19.54 -0.43 5.52
N ALA A 5 19.73 -0.31 4.21
CA ALA A 5 18.95 0.57 3.37
C ALA A 5 17.49 0.11 3.45
N PHE A 6 16.68 0.82 4.22
CA PHE A 6 15.24 0.58 4.25
C PHE A 6 14.69 0.93 2.88
N ARG A 7 13.74 0.12 2.40
CA ARG A 7 13.07 0.34 1.12
C ARG A 7 12.32 1.67 1.05
N TYR A 8 11.99 2.22 2.22
CA TYR A 8 11.24 3.46 2.41
C TYR A 8 12.05 4.43 3.29
N ASN A 9 12.15 5.69 2.87
CA ASN A 9 12.73 6.76 3.68
C ASN A 9 11.67 7.32 4.63
N ILE A 10 11.39 6.59 5.70
CA ILE A 10 10.33 6.94 6.67
C ILE A 10 10.66 8.24 7.42
N GLN A 11 11.95 8.50 7.68
CA GLN A 11 12.39 9.76 8.30
C GLN A 11 12.14 10.95 7.38
N ASP A 12 12.57 10.89 6.12
CA ASP A 12 12.34 11.96 5.15
C ASP A 12 10.83 12.25 4.99
N LEU A 13 9.98 11.20 4.98
CA LEU A 13 8.54 11.38 4.94
C LEU A 13 8.00 12.09 6.19
N ALA A 14 8.51 11.77 7.39
CA ALA A 14 8.11 12.46 8.62
C ALA A 14 8.48 13.95 8.56
N ASP A 15 9.67 14.25 8.06
CA ASP A 15 10.18 15.60 7.91
C ASP A 15 9.37 16.38 6.85
N ASP A 16 9.08 15.77 5.69
CA ASP A 16 8.25 16.33 4.62
C ASP A 16 6.81 16.64 5.08
N MET A 17 6.28 15.82 5.99
CA MET A 17 4.95 16.00 6.58
C MET A 17 4.94 16.93 7.80
N GLU A 18 6.11 17.40 8.26
CA GLU A 18 6.28 18.19 9.48
C GLU A 18 5.67 17.52 10.73
N VAL A 19 5.75 16.18 10.82
CA VAL A 19 5.23 15.39 11.94
C VAL A 19 6.31 14.56 12.63
N GLY A 20 6.11 14.23 13.90
CA GLY A 20 6.98 13.30 14.61
C GLY A 20 6.74 11.84 14.18
N LEU A 21 7.75 10.98 14.39
CA LEU A 21 7.67 9.55 14.08
C LEU A 21 6.49 8.86 14.79
N GLU A 22 6.08 9.29 15.99
CA GLU A 22 4.90 8.72 16.66
C GLU A 22 3.60 8.99 15.88
N THR A 23 3.44 10.20 15.34
CA THR A 23 2.28 10.54 14.51
C THR A 23 2.32 9.77 13.21
N LEU A 24 3.49 9.72 12.55
CA LEU A 24 3.65 8.95 11.31
C LEU A 24 3.39 7.46 11.52
N SER A 25 3.77 6.91 12.69
CA SER A 25 3.51 5.53 13.05
C SER A 25 2.01 5.22 13.11
N SER A 26 1.22 6.15 13.64
CA SER A 26 -0.24 6.04 13.70
C SER A 26 -0.87 6.08 12.30
N LEU A 27 -0.36 6.95 11.43
CA LEU A 27 -0.79 6.99 10.02
C LEU A 27 -0.48 5.68 9.29
N TYR A 28 0.67 5.07 9.55
CA TYR A 28 1.00 3.75 8.98
C TYR A 28 0.11 2.63 9.54
N SER A 29 -0.26 2.67 10.83
CA SER A 29 -1.23 1.72 11.39
C SER A 29 -2.59 1.82 10.71
N GLU A 30 -3.09 3.03 10.46
CA GLU A 30 -4.33 3.27 9.71
C GLU A 30 -4.20 2.78 8.26
N PHE A 31 -3.10 3.12 7.60
CA PHE A 31 -2.78 2.63 6.25
C PHE A 31 -2.81 1.10 6.17
N PHE A 32 -2.18 0.38 7.12
CA PHE A 32 -2.19 -1.09 7.11
C PHE A 32 -3.59 -1.67 7.28
N HIS A 33 -4.40 -1.05 8.14
CA HIS A 33 -5.78 -1.46 8.33
C HIS A 33 -6.61 -1.28 7.06
N GLU A 34 -6.59 -0.09 6.47
CA GLU A 34 -7.35 0.23 5.26
C GLU A 34 -6.88 -0.60 4.06
N MET A 35 -5.57 -0.76 3.87
CA MET A 35 -5.00 -1.56 2.79
C MET A 35 -5.45 -3.01 2.87
N LYS A 36 -5.46 -3.61 4.06
CA LYS A 36 -5.89 -4.99 4.24
C LYS A 36 -7.36 -5.18 3.87
N ILE A 37 -8.23 -4.25 4.27
CA ILE A 37 -9.64 -4.25 3.90
C ILE A 37 -9.80 -4.14 2.38
N ASN A 38 -9.16 -3.15 1.76
CA ASN A 38 -9.26 -2.91 0.33
C ASN A 38 -8.72 -4.09 -0.51
N ILE A 39 -7.63 -4.74 -0.08
CA ILE A 39 -7.08 -5.93 -0.75
C ILE A 39 -8.06 -7.10 -0.66
N GLN A 40 -8.65 -7.34 0.52
CA GLN A 40 -9.64 -8.41 0.70
C GLN A 40 -10.88 -8.16 -0.16
N GLU A 41 -11.39 -6.93 -0.16
CA GLU A 41 -12.52 -6.53 -0.99
C GLU A 41 -12.20 -6.68 -2.49
N SER A 42 -11.01 -6.25 -2.92
CA SER A 42 -10.56 -6.39 -4.31
C SER A 42 -10.58 -7.84 -4.79
N LYS A 43 -10.08 -8.78 -3.96
CA LYS A 43 -10.12 -10.21 -4.27
C LYS A 43 -11.55 -10.72 -4.43
N ALA A 44 -12.45 -10.33 -3.52
CA ALA A 44 -13.85 -10.74 -3.58
C ALA A 44 -14.55 -10.20 -4.83
N LEU A 45 -14.37 -8.91 -5.14
CA LEU A 45 -14.97 -8.26 -6.32
C LEU A 45 -14.42 -8.85 -7.63
N ALA A 46 -13.12 -9.14 -7.70
CA ALA A 46 -12.52 -9.78 -8.87
C ALA A 46 -13.08 -11.19 -9.11
N ASN A 47 -13.25 -12.00 -8.06
CA ASN A 47 -13.86 -13.33 -8.16
C ASN A 47 -15.31 -13.26 -8.63
N ASN A 48 -16.03 -12.22 -8.22
CA ASN A 48 -17.42 -11.96 -8.63
C ASN A 48 -17.55 -11.22 -9.96
N LYS A 49 -16.42 -10.83 -10.59
CA LYS A 49 -16.37 -10.02 -11.81
C LYS A 49 -17.10 -8.68 -11.72
N ASP A 50 -17.17 -8.09 -10.52
CA ASP A 50 -17.76 -6.78 -10.28
C ASP A 50 -16.71 -5.69 -10.54
N TRP A 51 -16.42 -5.47 -11.83
CA TRP A 51 -15.29 -4.63 -12.28
C TRP A 51 -15.46 -3.15 -11.92
N ASP A 52 -16.68 -2.63 -11.92
CA ASP A 52 -16.96 -1.23 -11.58
C ASP A 52 -16.68 -0.93 -10.10
N LYS A 53 -17.07 -1.84 -9.21
CA LYS A 53 -16.71 -1.72 -7.78
C LYS A 53 -15.22 -1.96 -7.59
N LEU A 54 -14.65 -2.96 -8.27
CA LEU A 54 -13.23 -3.25 -8.17
C LEU A 54 -12.39 -2.02 -8.53
N GLN A 55 -12.73 -1.33 -9.62
CA GLN A 55 -12.04 -0.12 -10.04
C GLN A 55 -12.03 0.94 -8.93
N ARG A 56 -13.15 1.14 -8.22
CA ARG A 56 -13.21 2.08 -7.09
C ARG A 56 -12.27 1.67 -5.95
N VAL A 57 -12.24 0.38 -5.61
CA VAL A 57 -11.35 -0.13 -4.56
C VAL A 57 -9.88 0.00 -4.96
N ILE A 58 -9.52 -0.33 -6.21
CA ILE A 58 -8.15 -0.16 -6.72
C ILE A 58 -7.74 1.33 -6.74
N HIS A 59 -8.67 2.23 -7.08
CA HIS A 59 -8.43 3.66 -7.00
C HIS A 59 -8.13 4.13 -5.56
N ASN A 60 -8.84 3.58 -4.57
CA ASN A 60 -8.58 3.86 -3.17
C ASN A 60 -7.19 3.37 -2.73
N ILE A 61 -6.84 2.12 -3.08
CA ILE A 61 -5.50 1.56 -2.81
C ILE A 61 -4.41 2.49 -3.36
N LYS A 62 -4.58 2.96 -4.59
CA LYS A 62 -3.66 3.91 -5.23
C LYS A 62 -3.55 5.22 -4.45
N GLY A 63 -4.67 5.81 -4.07
CA GLY A 63 -4.71 7.07 -3.31
C GLY A 63 -3.97 6.93 -1.98
N ILE A 64 -4.34 5.91 -1.19
CA ILE A 64 -3.77 5.65 0.13
C ILE A 64 -2.25 5.36 0.04
N SER A 65 -1.80 4.62 -0.98
CA SER A 65 -0.37 4.36 -1.21
C SER A 65 0.43 5.62 -1.52
N THR A 66 -0.18 6.58 -2.22
CA THR A 66 0.48 7.86 -2.53
C THR A 66 0.65 8.72 -1.28
N CYS A 67 -0.32 8.70 -0.35
CA CYS A 67 -0.29 9.52 0.86
C CYS A 67 0.92 9.25 1.76
N LEU A 68 1.46 8.02 1.75
CA LEU A 68 2.59 7.61 2.60
C LEU A 68 3.82 7.16 1.79
N ASN A 69 3.95 7.63 0.54
CA ASN A 69 5.06 7.34 -0.35
C ASN A 69 5.37 5.84 -0.55
N VAL A 70 4.35 4.99 -0.52
CA VAL A 70 4.46 3.54 -0.79
C VAL A 70 4.38 3.30 -2.31
N ASN A 71 5.42 3.77 -3.00
CA ASN A 71 5.42 3.94 -4.46
C ASN A 71 5.30 2.63 -5.25
N ASP A 72 5.81 1.53 -4.71
CA ASP A 72 5.74 0.22 -5.34
C ASP A 72 4.29 -0.28 -5.47
N ILE A 73 3.50 -0.15 -4.41
CA ILE A 73 2.06 -0.47 -4.42
C ILE A 73 1.32 0.52 -5.33
N TYR A 74 1.69 1.81 -5.27
CA TYR A 74 1.12 2.82 -6.14
C TYR A 74 1.27 2.45 -7.62
N PHE A 75 2.46 2.05 -8.08
CA PHE A 75 2.67 1.76 -9.50
C PHE A 75 1.86 0.55 -9.98
N VAL A 76 1.79 -0.53 -9.19
CA VAL A 76 0.99 -1.70 -9.56
C VAL A 76 -0.51 -1.37 -9.55
N SER A 77 -0.98 -0.62 -8.54
CA SER A 77 -2.38 -0.21 -8.46
C SER A 77 -2.77 0.80 -9.55
N GLN A 78 -1.87 1.70 -9.96
CA GLN A 78 -2.08 2.61 -11.09
C GLN A 78 -2.17 1.87 -12.42
N GLN A 79 -1.33 0.85 -12.63
CA GLN A 79 -1.42 -0.01 -13.81
C GLN A 79 -2.77 -0.75 -13.83
N LEU A 80 -3.17 -1.35 -12.70
CA LEU A 80 -4.44 -2.06 -12.59
C LEU A 80 -5.66 -1.14 -12.76
N ASP A 81 -5.65 0.06 -12.18
CA ASP A 81 -6.70 1.09 -12.38
C ASP A 81 -6.83 1.45 -13.88
N THR A 82 -5.70 1.54 -14.57
CA THR A 82 -5.65 1.82 -16.01
C THR A 82 -6.20 0.64 -16.83
N ASP A 83 -5.86 -0.59 -16.47
CA ASP A 83 -6.36 -1.79 -17.15
C ASP A 83 -7.87 -1.94 -16.97
N LEU A 84 -8.39 -1.72 -15.75
CA LEU A 84 -9.83 -1.77 -15.47
C LEU A 84 -10.61 -0.72 -16.27
N LYS A 85 -10.11 0.52 -16.36
CA LYS A 85 -10.72 1.58 -17.20
C LYS A 85 -10.77 1.21 -18.69
N ASN A 86 -9.76 0.48 -19.15
CA ASN A 86 -9.66 0.03 -20.53
C ASN A 86 -10.29 -1.35 -20.78
N GLN A 87 -11.03 -1.89 -19.79
CA GLN A 87 -11.69 -3.19 -19.84
C GLN A 87 -10.73 -4.37 -20.13
N LYS A 88 -9.49 -4.27 -19.64
CA LYS A 88 -8.48 -5.33 -19.72
C LYS A 88 -8.47 -6.12 -18.42
N PHE A 89 -8.95 -7.35 -18.46
CA PHE A 89 -9.22 -8.15 -17.26
C PHE A 89 -8.32 -9.37 -17.09
N GLU A 90 -7.40 -9.63 -18.03
CA GLU A 90 -6.64 -10.88 -18.09
C GLU A 90 -5.76 -11.10 -16.85
N ASN A 91 -5.22 -10.02 -16.28
CA ASN A 91 -4.22 -10.07 -15.21
C ASN A 91 -4.71 -9.52 -13.87
N VAL A 92 -6.02 -9.28 -13.70
CA VAL A 92 -6.56 -8.61 -12.51
C VAL A 92 -6.19 -9.33 -11.21
N LEU A 93 -6.43 -10.65 -11.13
CA LEU A 93 -6.09 -11.42 -9.93
C LEU A 93 -4.58 -11.47 -9.68
N SER A 94 -3.78 -11.55 -10.75
CA SER A 94 -2.31 -11.50 -10.64
C SER A 94 -1.85 -10.17 -10.04
N ASN A 95 -2.36 -9.04 -10.56
CA ASN A 95 -2.01 -7.71 -10.07
C ASN A 95 -2.46 -7.51 -8.62
N ILE A 96 -3.66 -7.99 -8.23
CA ILE A 96 -4.12 -7.95 -6.83
C ILE A 96 -3.23 -8.78 -5.91
N ASN A 97 -2.74 -9.94 -6.37
CA ASN A 97 -1.81 -10.76 -5.60
C ASN A 97 -0.45 -10.06 -5.47
N SER A 98 0.06 -9.44 -6.53
CA SER A 98 1.28 -8.62 -6.46
C SER A 98 1.13 -7.45 -5.48
N ILE A 99 0.00 -6.74 -5.49
CA ILE A 99 -0.30 -5.70 -4.49
C ILE A 99 -0.24 -6.28 -3.06
N ASN A 100 -0.84 -7.45 -2.85
CA ASN A 100 -0.87 -8.10 -1.53
C ASN A 100 0.52 -8.56 -1.07
N GLU A 101 1.36 -9.06 -1.97
CA GLU A 101 2.75 -9.43 -1.67
C GLU A 101 3.59 -8.18 -1.31
N LEU A 102 3.50 -7.13 -2.12
CA LEU A 102 4.17 -5.85 -1.84
C LEU A 102 3.69 -5.24 -0.52
N PHE A 103 2.40 -5.33 -0.22
CA PHE A 103 1.82 -4.90 1.05
C PHE A 103 2.45 -5.63 2.23
N ASN A 104 2.55 -6.96 2.18
CA ASN A 104 3.13 -7.74 3.29
C ASN A 104 4.62 -7.41 3.50
N CYS A 105 5.39 -7.22 2.43
CA CYS A 105 6.78 -6.77 2.51
C CYS A 105 6.86 -5.36 3.12
N THR A 106 6.04 -4.44 2.64
CA THR A 106 5.96 -3.06 3.13
C THR A 106 5.63 -2.99 4.62
N GLU A 107 4.60 -3.73 5.04
CA GLU A 107 4.19 -3.81 6.44
C GLU A 107 5.33 -4.34 7.32
N THR A 108 6.05 -5.36 6.84
CA THR A 108 7.20 -5.92 7.57
C THR A 108 8.34 -4.91 7.71
N ASP A 109 8.74 -4.27 6.62
CA ASP A 109 9.86 -3.31 6.58
C ASP A 109 9.59 -2.10 7.48
N ILE A 110 8.37 -1.54 7.41
CA ILE A 110 7.98 -0.37 8.19
C ILE A 110 7.84 -0.72 9.68
N ARG A 111 7.25 -1.87 10.02
CA ARG A 111 7.21 -2.35 11.41
C ARG A 111 8.61 -2.54 11.99
N GLU A 112 9.55 -3.07 11.19
CA GLU A 112 10.95 -3.20 11.62
C GLU A 112 11.60 -1.83 11.88
N PHE A 113 11.38 -0.85 11.00
CA PHE A 113 11.87 0.52 11.19
C PHE A 113 11.38 1.16 12.49
N PHE A 114 10.06 1.13 12.74
CA PHE A 114 9.51 1.74 13.95
C PHE A 114 9.98 1.02 15.21
N LYS A 115 10.06 -0.31 15.18
CA LYS A 115 10.60 -1.11 16.28
C LYS A 115 12.04 -0.72 16.61
N ASN A 116 12.88 -0.54 15.59
CA ASN A 116 14.28 -0.10 15.77
C ASN A 116 14.36 1.35 16.30
N SER A 117 13.32 2.15 16.07
CA SER A 117 13.16 3.51 16.59
C SER A 117 12.50 3.57 17.97
N GLY A 118 12.21 2.42 18.60
CA GLY A 118 11.57 2.34 19.92
C GLY A 118 10.05 2.54 19.90
N ILE A 119 9.42 2.54 18.73
CA ILE A 119 7.99 2.74 18.52
C ILE A 119 7.33 1.40 18.13
N THR A 120 6.18 1.08 18.71
CA THR A 120 5.44 -0.14 18.38
C THR A 120 4.19 0.23 17.59
N ILE A 121 4.03 -0.41 16.43
CA ILE A 121 2.83 -0.36 15.58
C ILE A 121 2.39 -1.76 15.22
#